data_AF-A0A2E3PSB2-F1
#
_entry.id   AF-A0A2E3PSB2-F1
#
_cell.length_a   1.000
_cell.length_b   1.000
_cell.length_c   1.000
_cell.angle_alpha   90.00
_cell.angle_beta   90.00
_cell.angle_gamma   90.00
#
_symmetry.space_group_name_H-M   'P 1'
#
loop_
_entity.id
_entity.type
_entity.pdbx_description
1 polymer ?
#
loop_
_entity_poly.entity_id
_entity_poly.type
_entity_poly.pdbx_seq_one_letter_code
_entity_poly.pdbx_strand_id
1 'polypeptide(L)'
;MIDSLALAIKLVGVGFLIVATVGLLRFDDPFQRMHAATKAGTLGAGLVLIGTMLNKGSMDAALTGGLTLLFLLLTIPVASHLLARAAYISGAQLAGVGNADALRDVIDRFEEPIEKKLERVADAGRPFGATGLARGFAGSGPGPVTTDPVLAGLTGGDFASLKDAIAPERVRFAAVGGGVPLLAHRAADFAARTGRPLTAVIAVDTRYVDATGDSAATMRAIRDRVCCWLPDLRDVFQEKGVPLDLVYEEGDAEALMSGVGDAREFLVLPTAGWADHGVDIATPHATKEPDGLLRIANAHPGPVMYAVDEQKSGPVVVSFDNSYDIWRAMDLALVEGLWSMSELRIVGFVDDDIRAEIERRAEEAGVPVVFVVADSAPRGGPLIPADVARDAVAVILPDLPRPLRTRWYGMFWQDKISPGWRGDVLVWT
;
A
#
# COMPACT_ATOMS: atom_id res chain seq x y z
N MET A 1 -41.04 39.77 -10.72
CA MET A 1 -40.41 40.43 -9.55
C MET A 1 -39.87 39.41 -8.54
N ILE A 2 -40.64 38.39 -8.16
CA ILE A 2 -40.18 37.33 -7.23
C ILE A 2 -39.04 36.51 -7.84
N ASP A 3 -39.12 36.18 -9.13
CA ASP A 3 -38.07 35.39 -9.80
C ASP A 3 -36.71 36.09 -9.86
N SER A 4 -36.72 37.40 -10.15
CA SER A 4 -35.50 38.22 -10.15
C SER A 4 -34.89 38.32 -8.76
N LEU A 5 -35.72 38.43 -7.71
CA LEU A 5 -35.26 38.43 -6.32
C LEU A 5 -34.68 37.06 -5.91
N ALA A 6 -35.38 35.98 -6.24
CA ALA A 6 -34.93 34.62 -5.98
C ALA A 6 -33.60 34.31 -6.69
N LEU A 7 -33.43 34.77 -7.94
CA LEU A 7 -32.18 34.65 -8.67
C LEU A 7 -31.05 35.43 -8.00
N ALA A 8 -31.28 36.68 -7.60
CA ALA A 8 -30.28 37.49 -6.91
C ALA A 8 -29.80 36.82 -5.61
N ILE A 9 -30.72 36.29 -4.80
CA ILE A 9 -30.40 35.58 -3.55
C ILE A 9 -29.54 34.33 -3.84
N LYS A 10 -29.90 33.54 -4.86
CA LYS A 10 -29.12 32.36 -5.27
C LYS A 10 -27.71 32.74 -5.71
N LEU A 11 -27.57 33.82 -6.49
CA LEU A 11 -26.26 34.29 -6.95
C LEU A 11 -25.35 34.73 -5.80
N VAL A 12 -25.90 35.41 -4.78
CA VAL A 12 -25.14 35.74 -3.56
C VAL A 12 -24.70 34.47 -2.84
N GLY A 13 -25.58 33.47 -2.72
CA GLY A 13 -25.23 32.16 -2.15
C GLY A 13 -24.10 31.47 -2.91
N VAL A 14 -24.16 31.45 -4.24
CA VAL A 14 -23.07 30.92 -5.09
C VAL A 14 -21.77 31.70 -4.87
N GLY A 15 -21.84 33.03 -4.70
CA GLY A 15 -20.69 33.85 -4.32
C GLY A 15 -20.03 33.39 -3.02
N PHE A 16 -20.82 33.10 -1.98
CA PHE A 16 -20.29 32.55 -0.72
C PHE A 16 -19.69 31.15 -0.88
N LEU A 17 -20.26 30.30 -1.73
CA LEU A 17 -19.67 28.99 -2.05
C LEU A 17 -18.28 29.16 -2.68
N ILE A 18 -18.14 30.07 -3.65
CA ILE A 18 -16.85 30.36 -4.30
C ILE A 18 -15.84 30.90 -3.28
N VAL A 19 -16.23 31.88 -2.46
CA VAL A 19 -15.35 32.45 -1.42
C VAL A 19 -14.90 31.36 -0.43
N ALA A 20 -15.81 30.47 -0.03
CA ALA A 20 -15.47 29.37 0.87
C ALA A 20 -14.50 28.36 0.22
N THR A 21 -14.72 27.99 -1.04
CA THR A 21 -13.78 27.13 -1.79
C THR A 21 -12.41 27.78 -1.92
N VAL A 22 -12.34 29.06 -2.25
CA VAL A 22 -11.07 29.80 -2.31
C VAL A 22 -10.39 29.82 -0.95
N GLY A 23 -11.13 30.06 0.14
CA GLY A 23 -10.58 30.02 1.50
C GLY A 23 -10.07 28.63 1.88
N LEU A 24 -10.77 27.56 1.49
CA LEU A 24 -10.33 26.18 1.73
C LEU A 24 -9.01 25.85 1.01
N LEU A 25 -8.83 26.33 -0.22
CA LEU A 25 -7.62 26.10 -1.01
C LEU A 25 -6.46 27.01 -0.64
N ARG A 26 -6.74 28.22 -0.13
CA ARG A 26 -5.72 29.25 0.13
C ARG A 26 -5.17 29.26 1.56
N PHE A 27 -5.98 28.93 2.56
CA PHE A 27 -5.50 28.95 3.95
C PHE A 27 -4.64 27.73 4.24
N ASP A 28 -3.58 27.90 5.03
CA ASP A 28 -2.67 26.82 5.40
C ASP A 28 -3.11 26.09 6.67
N ASP A 29 -3.82 26.79 7.57
CA ASP A 29 -4.28 26.28 8.86
C ASP A 29 -5.69 25.66 8.77
N PRO A 30 -5.92 24.44 9.30
CA PRO A 30 -7.24 23.81 9.36
C PRO A 30 -8.32 24.64 10.05
N PHE A 31 -8.01 25.46 11.05
CA PHE A 31 -8.99 26.33 11.73
C PHE A 31 -9.49 27.44 10.80
N GLN A 32 -8.59 28.05 10.03
CA GLN A 32 -8.93 29.05 9.03
C GLN A 32 -9.72 28.44 7.86
N ARG A 33 -9.31 27.24 7.42
CA ARG A 33 -10.05 26.46 6.41
C ARG A 33 -11.46 26.11 6.88
N MET A 34 -11.63 25.71 8.13
CA MET A 34 -12.93 25.40 8.73
C MET A 34 -13.81 26.65 8.83
N HIS A 35 -13.23 27.81 9.17
CA HIS A 35 -13.96 29.08 9.13
C HIS A 35 -14.42 29.46 7.71
N ALA A 36 -13.63 29.14 6.68
CA ALA A 36 -14.07 29.29 5.30
C ALA A 36 -15.17 28.29 4.94
N ALA A 37 -15.00 27.01 5.25
CA ALA A 37 -15.92 25.93 4.91
C ALA A 37 -17.31 26.10 5.54
N THR A 38 -17.39 26.60 6.77
CA THR A 38 -18.68 26.86 7.46
C THR A 38 -19.53 27.93 6.76
N LYS A 39 -18.91 28.88 6.05
CA LYS A 39 -19.63 29.88 5.22
C LYS A 39 -20.29 29.24 4.01
N ALA A 40 -19.71 28.17 3.45
CA ALA A 40 -20.30 27.44 2.33
C ALA A 40 -21.65 26.84 2.73
N GLY A 41 -21.72 26.20 3.89
CA GLY A 41 -22.95 25.58 4.37
C GLY A 41 -24.00 26.62 4.81
N THR A 42 -23.62 27.52 5.71
CA THR A 42 -24.58 28.47 6.33
C THR A 42 -25.09 29.52 5.34
N LEU A 43 -24.19 30.24 4.67
CA LEU A 43 -24.54 31.34 3.77
C LEU A 43 -24.67 30.84 2.33
N GLY A 44 -23.76 29.99 1.86
CA GLY A 44 -23.79 29.50 0.48
C GLY A 44 -25.01 28.66 0.16
N ALA A 45 -25.06 27.45 0.71
CA ALA A 45 -26.18 26.54 0.54
C ALA A 45 -27.47 27.09 1.16
N GLY A 46 -27.40 27.79 2.30
CA GLY A 46 -28.56 28.41 2.93
C GLY A 46 -29.27 29.44 2.04
N LEU A 47 -28.54 30.39 1.44
CA LEU A 47 -29.13 31.37 0.52
C LEU A 47 -29.65 30.71 -0.76
N VAL A 48 -28.95 29.70 -1.30
CA VAL A 48 -29.43 28.97 -2.47
C VAL A 48 -30.76 28.24 -2.17
N LEU A 49 -30.89 27.63 -0.99
CA LEU A 49 -32.13 26.98 -0.55
C LEU A 49 -33.26 27.99 -0.39
N ILE A 50 -33.02 29.13 0.27
CA ILE A 50 -34.02 30.20 0.44
C ILE A 50 -34.50 30.72 -0.92
N GLY A 51 -33.57 31.00 -1.85
CA GLY A 51 -33.93 31.43 -3.19
C GLY A 51 -34.66 30.35 -4.00
N THR A 52 -34.41 29.06 -3.73
CA THR A 52 -35.14 27.94 -4.34
C THR A 52 -36.56 27.83 -3.79
N MET A 53 -36.75 27.99 -2.48
CA MET A 53 -38.06 28.03 -1.84
C MET A 53 -38.92 29.19 -2.39
N LEU A 54 -38.33 30.38 -2.52
CA LEU A 54 -39.01 31.56 -3.07
C LEU A 54 -39.41 31.39 -4.53
N ASN A 55 -38.58 30.73 -5.34
CA ASN A 55 -38.89 30.48 -6.75
C ASN A 55 -39.98 29.41 -6.95
N LYS A 56 -40.00 28.37 -6.10
CA LYS A 56 -41.03 27.33 -6.15
C LYS A 56 -42.38 27.82 -5.61
N GLY A 57 -42.37 28.61 -4.55
CA GLY A 57 -43.58 29.22 -3.96
C GLY A 57 -44.63 28.25 -3.40
N SER A 58 -44.33 26.95 -3.33
CA SER A 58 -45.25 25.92 -2.82
C SER A 58 -45.00 25.60 -1.35
N MET A 59 -46.06 25.18 -0.64
CA MET A 59 -45.96 24.77 0.77
C MET A 59 -45.01 23.59 0.97
N ASP A 60 -45.03 22.62 0.04
CA ASP A 60 -44.12 21.48 0.03
C ASP A 60 -42.65 21.92 -0.06
N ALA A 61 -42.33 22.82 -0.98
CA ALA A 61 -40.98 23.36 -1.11
C ALA A 61 -40.55 24.16 0.13
N ALA A 62 -41.48 24.90 0.76
CA ALA A 62 -41.21 25.63 1.98
C ALA A 62 -40.91 24.70 3.17
N LEU A 63 -41.66 23.60 3.31
CA LEU A 63 -41.46 22.61 4.36
C LEU A 63 -40.15 21.84 4.16
N THR A 64 -39.92 21.25 2.99
CA THR A 64 -38.70 20.48 2.70
C THR A 64 -37.46 21.38 2.74
N GLY A 65 -37.53 22.57 2.13
CA GLY A 65 -36.44 23.54 2.14
C GLY A 65 -36.15 24.08 3.54
N GLY A 66 -37.19 24.39 4.32
CA GLY A 66 -37.05 24.85 5.70
C GLY A 66 -36.46 23.79 6.62
N LEU A 67 -36.89 22.53 6.51
CA LEU A 67 -36.34 21.42 7.29
C LEU A 67 -34.89 21.13 6.92
N THR A 68 -34.56 21.21 5.62
CA THR A 68 -33.18 21.09 5.13
C THR A 68 -32.30 22.21 5.66
N LEU A 69 -32.79 23.45 5.65
CA LEU A 69 -32.07 24.61 6.18
C LEU A 69 -31.85 24.48 7.70
N LEU A 70 -32.87 24.07 8.44
CA LEU A 70 -32.77 23.82 9.89
C LEU A 70 -31.74 22.72 10.18
N PHE A 71 -31.82 21.59 9.48
CA PHE A 71 -30.87 20.49 9.63
C PHE A 71 -29.44 20.95 9.34
N LEU A 72 -29.25 21.73 8.28
CA LEU A 72 -27.95 22.29 7.91
C LEU A 72 -27.40 23.22 9.00
N LEU A 73 -28.24 24.12 9.54
CA LEU A 73 -27.84 25.04 10.61
C LEU A 73 -27.54 24.32 11.94
N LEU A 74 -28.18 23.19 12.22
CA LEU A 74 -27.90 22.38 13.40
C LEU A 74 -26.63 21.53 13.26
N THR A 75 -26.41 20.95 12.08
CA THR A 75 -25.30 20.03 11.84
C THR A 75 -23.97 20.74 11.64
N ILE A 76 -23.95 21.92 11.03
CA ILE A 76 -22.71 22.67 10.77
C ILE A 76 -21.94 23.00 12.07
N PRO A 77 -22.56 23.55 13.14
CA PRO A 77 -21.86 23.83 14.39
C PRO A 77 -21.32 22.56 15.07
N VAL A 78 -22.10 21.48 15.07
CA VAL A 78 -21.68 20.20 15.67
C VAL A 78 -20.47 19.64 14.93
N ALA A 79 -20.53 19.56 13.60
CA ALA A 79 -19.42 19.10 12.77
C ALA A 79 -18.17 19.99 12.96
N SER A 80 -18.35 21.31 13.04
CA SER A 80 -17.25 22.25 13.24
C SER A 80 -16.60 22.08 14.61
N HIS A 81 -17.38 21.87 15.68
CA HIS A 81 -16.81 21.62 17.01
C HIS A 81 -16.03 20.32 17.08
N LEU A 82 -16.55 19.24 16.50
CA LEU A 82 -15.86 17.96 16.47
C LEU A 82 -14.57 18.04 15.65
N LEU A 83 -14.62 18.69 14.49
CA LEU A 83 -13.46 18.89 13.62
C LEU A 83 -12.42 19.80 14.27
N ALA A 84 -12.83 20.90 14.91
CA ALA A 84 -11.95 21.79 15.66
C ALA A 84 -11.23 21.06 16.78
N ARG A 85 -11.96 20.24 17.56
CA ARG A 85 -11.39 19.46 18.66
C ARG A 85 -10.40 18.42 18.15
N ALA A 86 -10.74 17.70 17.08
CA ALA A 86 -9.85 16.73 16.46
C ALA A 86 -8.57 17.38 15.92
N ALA A 87 -8.70 18.49 15.19
CA ALA A 87 -7.57 19.27 14.67
C ALA A 87 -6.69 19.79 15.82
N TYR A 88 -7.29 20.32 16.89
CA TYR A 88 -6.54 20.81 18.04
C TYR A 88 -5.76 19.68 18.73
N ILE A 89 -6.41 18.56 19.07
CA ILE A 89 -5.76 17.41 19.71
C ILE A 89 -4.62 16.88 18.84
N SER A 90 -4.80 16.83 17.51
CA SER A 90 -3.80 16.35 16.54
C SER A 90 -2.49 17.14 16.48
N GLY A 91 -2.40 18.28 17.18
CA GLY A 91 -1.20 19.12 17.12
C GLY A 91 -1.13 20.01 15.89
N ALA A 92 -2.21 20.13 15.11
CA ALA A 92 -2.27 20.98 13.91
C ALA A 92 -1.81 22.41 14.19
N GLN A 93 -1.17 23.06 13.22
CA GLN A 93 -0.64 24.41 13.39
C GLN A 93 -1.75 25.42 13.70
N LEU A 94 -1.52 26.29 14.69
CA LEU A 94 -2.40 27.41 15.03
C LEU A 94 -1.91 28.68 14.34
N ALA A 95 -2.02 28.75 13.01
CA ALA A 95 -1.52 29.91 12.27
C ALA A 95 -2.45 31.12 12.50
N GLY A 96 -1.92 32.16 13.13
CA GLY A 96 -2.65 33.40 13.40
C GLY A 96 -3.26 33.50 14.80
N VAL A 97 -3.20 32.43 15.60
CA VAL A 97 -3.32 32.51 17.06
C VAL A 97 -1.88 32.61 17.56
N GLY A 98 -1.45 33.76 18.08
CA GLY A 98 -0.06 33.95 18.53
C GLY A 98 0.33 33.07 19.73
N ASN A 99 1.18 33.55 20.63
CA ASN A 99 1.56 32.82 21.86
C ASN A 99 0.42 32.57 22.88
N ALA A 100 -0.84 32.82 22.51
CA ALA A 100 -2.01 32.73 23.37
C ALA A 100 -2.86 31.50 22.99
N ASP A 101 -2.33 30.31 23.22
CA ASP A 101 -3.13 29.08 23.17
C ASP A 101 -4.00 28.98 24.42
N ALA A 102 -5.25 29.44 24.32
CA ALA A 102 -6.21 29.45 25.43
C ALA A 102 -6.64 28.05 25.89
N LEU A 103 -6.36 27.00 25.11
CA LEU A 103 -6.75 25.62 25.41
C LEU A 103 -5.58 24.78 25.94
N ARG A 104 -4.37 25.34 26.04
CA ARG A 104 -3.14 24.62 26.37
C ARG A 104 -3.22 23.81 27.67
N ASP A 105 -3.91 24.34 28.67
CA ASP A 105 -4.05 23.70 29.99
C ASP A 105 -5.44 23.08 30.21
N VAL A 106 -6.30 23.05 29.17
CA VAL A 106 -7.68 22.54 29.24
C VAL A 106 -7.81 21.23 28.46
N ILE A 107 -7.15 21.13 27.31
CA ILE A 107 -7.21 19.96 26.43
C ILE A 107 -5.79 19.53 26.08
N ASP A 108 -5.45 18.27 26.36
CA ASP A 108 -4.18 17.69 25.96
C ASP A 108 -4.05 17.71 24.43
N ARG A 109 -2.95 18.29 23.98
CA ARG A 109 -2.61 18.48 22.57
C ARG A 109 -1.26 17.87 22.30
N PHE A 110 -1.12 17.18 21.17
CA PHE A 110 0.20 16.73 20.73
C PHE A 110 1.08 17.94 20.40
N GLU A 111 2.31 17.96 20.93
CA GLU A 111 3.28 19.04 20.71
C GLU A 111 3.67 19.21 19.24
N GLU A 112 3.52 18.15 18.44
CA GLU A 112 3.75 18.16 17.01
C GLU A 112 2.54 17.67 16.22
N PRO A 113 2.29 18.26 15.04
CA PRO A 113 1.25 17.80 14.13
C PRO A 113 1.39 16.31 13.81
N ILE A 114 0.25 15.62 13.73
CA ILE A 114 0.20 14.22 13.30
C ILE A 114 0.85 14.04 11.93
N GLU A 115 0.73 15.00 11.03
CA GLU A 115 1.40 14.97 9.73
C GLU A 115 2.91 14.88 9.89
N LYS A 116 3.50 15.66 10.80
CA LYS A 116 4.93 15.60 11.10
C LYS A 116 5.31 14.32 11.82
N LYS A 117 4.43 13.75 12.66
CA LYS A 117 4.64 12.42 13.26
C LYS A 117 4.57 11.30 12.23
N LEU A 118 3.64 11.38 11.28
CA LEU A 118 3.50 10.44 10.17
C LEU A 118 4.67 10.59 9.21
N GLU A 119 5.14 11.81 8.95
CA GLU A 119 6.38 12.09 8.25
C GLU A 119 7.55 11.51 9.03
N ARG A 120 7.64 11.66 10.35
CA ARG A 120 8.68 11.02 11.16
C ARG A 120 8.58 9.50 11.17
N VAL A 121 7.39 8.91 11.14
CA VAL A 121 7.23 7.44 11.06
C VAL A 121 7.59 6.98 9.65
N ALA A 122 7.23 7.74 8.63
CA ALA A 122 7.59 7.51 7.24
C ALA A 122 9.07 7.81 6.94
N ASP A 123 9.70 8.69 7.71
CA ASP A 123 11.13 9.06 7.66
C ASP A 123 11.94 8.19 8.62
N ALA A 124 11.37 7.66 9.71
CA ALA A 124 11.99 6.65 10.57
C ALA A 124 11.90 5.25 9.95
N GLY A 125 10.96 5.04 9.01
CA GLY A 125 10.97 3.95 8.04
C GLY A 125 11.88 4.22 6.82
N ARG A 126 12.69 5.29 6.86
CA ARG A 126 13.85 5.47 5.97
C ARG A 126 15.09 5.45 6.85
N PRO A 127 16.16 4.73 6.51
CA PRO A 127 17.40 4.87 7.24
C PRO A 127 17.94 6.27 6.91
N PHE A 128 18.05 7.08 7.96
CA PHE A 128 19.00 8.16 8.13
C PHE A 128 19.60 8.76 6.85
N GLY A 129 19.02 9.88 6.40
CA GLY A 129 19.76 10.88 5.64
C GLY A 129 20.82 11.53 6.54
N ALA A 130 22.08 11.18 6.30
CA ALA A 130 23.25 11.75 6.94
C ALA A 130 23.37 13.26 6.68
N THR A 131 22.82 14.11 7.55
CA THR A 131 23.41 15.43 7.87
C THR A 131 22.73 16.05 9.09
N GLY A 132 23.44 16.04 10.22
CA GLY A 132 23.12 16.88 11.37
C GLY A 132 22.64 16.13 12.59
N LEU A 133 23.58 15.61 13.39
CA LEU A 133 23.75 15.99 14.81
C LEU A 133 24.75 15.03 15.48
N ALA A 134 26.02 15.18 15.13
CA ALA A 134 27.08 15.02 16.11
C ALA A 134 26.97 16.20 17.10
N ARG A 135 26.02 16.14 18.03
CA ARG A 135 26.10 16.80 19.35
C ARG A 135 24.85 16.51 20.19
N GLY A 136 25.10 15.69 21.21
CA GLY A 136 24.48 15.87 22.53
C GLY A 136 23.11 15.25 22.70
N PHE A 137 23.07 13.95 22.94
CA PHE A 137 22.20 13.36 23.95
C PHE A 137 22.89 12.10 24.51
N ALA A 138 23.72 12.32 25.53
CA ALA A 138 23.95 11.30 26.54
C ALA A 138 22.69 11.29 27.42
N GLY A 139 21.93 10.19 27.38
CA GLY A 139 20.75 10.01 28.22
C GLY A 139 19.68 9.18 27.53
N SER A 140 19.70 7.87 27.77
CA SER A 140 18.57 6.93 27.65
C SER A 140 17.70 7.06 26.40
N GLY A 141 18.23 6.69 25.24
CA GLY A 141 17.40 6.12 24.17
C GLY A 141 17.15 4.63 24.45
N PRO A 142 16.05 4.03 23.96
CA PRO A 142 16.03 2.58 23.80
C PRO A 142 17.24 2.22 22.92
N GLY A 143 17.98 1.18 23.31
CA GLY A 143 19.21 0.77 22.66
C GLY A 143 19.02 0.44 21.17
N PRO A 144 20.09 0.02 20.47
CA PRO A 144 19.94 -0.56 19.13
C PRO A 144 18.78 -1.55 19.18
N VAL A 145 17.89 -1.51 18.18
CA VAL A 145 16.77 -2.44 18.06
C VAL A 145 17.37 -3.83 17.84
N THR A 146 17.76 -4.45 18.94
CA THR A 146 18.21 -5.82 19.06
C THR A 146 16.99 -6.66 19.40
N THR A 147 17.00 -7.88 18.87
CA THR A 147 16.16 -9.05 19.19
C THR A 147 14.84 -9.16 18.44
N ASP A 148 14.95 -9.59 17.20
CA ASP A 148 14.05 -10.60 16.63
C ASP A 148 13.84 -11.76 17.63
N PRO A 149 12.62 -12.17 18.01
CA PRO A 149 12.41 -13.33 18.87
C PRO A 149 12.89 -14.68 18.27
N VAL A 150 13.07 -14.79 16.95
CA VAL A 150 13.62 -15.97 16.25
C VAL A 150 15.16 -15.91 16.17
N LEU A 151 15.76 -14.78 15.80
CA LEU A 151 17.22 -14.56 15.75
C LEU A 151 17.87 -14.18 17.10
N ALA A 152 17.12 -13.80 18.13
CA ALA A 152 17.66 -13.55 19.48
C ALA A 152 18.22 -14.82 20.13
N GLY A 153 17.80 -16.00 19.65
CA GLY A 153 18.40 -17.28 20.00
C GLY A 153 19.62 -17.66 19.15
N LEU A 154 19.93 -16.91 18.09
CA LEU A 154 20.99 -17.18 17.11
C LEU A 154 22.20 -16.24 17.29
N THR A 155 22.49 -15.81 18.51
CA THR A 155 23.71 -15.06 18.82
C THR A 155 24.94 -15.95 18.58
N GLY A 156 25.53 -15.84 17.38
CA GLY A 156 26.73 -16.58 16.96
C GLY A 156 26.49 -17.79 16.05
N GLY A 157 25.34 -17.90 15.39
CA GLY A 157 25.06 -19.01 14.46
C GLY A 157 25.59 -18.78 13.05
N ASP A 158 26.26 -19.77 12.47
CA ASP A 158 26.69 -19.81 11.06
C ASP A 158 25.52 -19.53 10.10
N PHE A 159 25.81 -19.05 8.88
CA PHE A 159 24.84 -18.91 7.76
C PHE A 159 23.95 -20.15 7.55
N ALA A 160 24.46 -21.33 7.87
CA ALA A 160 23.70 -22.58 7.86
C ALA A 160 22.51 -22.60 8.84
N SER A 161 22.65 -22.00 10.03
CA SER A 161 21.56 -21.90 11.02
C SER A 161 20.46 -20.93 10.59
N LEU A 162 20.82 -19.91 9.82
CA LEU A 162 19.90 -18.94 9.22
C LEU A 162 18.98 -19.63 8.20
N LYS A 163 19.53 -20.58 7.44
CA LYS A 163 18.77 -21.39 6.47
C LYS A 163 17.61 -22.14 7.11
N ASP A 164 17.85 -22.79 8.25
CA ASP A 164 16.80 -23.54 8.93
C ASP A 164 15.73 -22.62 9.56
N ALA A 165 16.10 -21.39 9.92
CA ALA A 165 15.20 -20.40 10.55
C ALA A 165 14.35 -19.58 9.56
N ILE A 166 14.83 -19.37 8.33
CA ILE A 166 14.16 -18.50 7.35
C ILE A 166 13.49 -19.29 6.21
N ALA A 167 13.96 -20.51 5.91
CA ALA A 167 13.48 -21.24 4.75
C ALA A 167 11.98 -21.58 4.83
N PRO A 168 11.21 -21.34 3.75
CA PRO A 168 9.78 -21.60 3.72
C PRO A 168 9.51 -23.11 3.74
N GLU A 169 8.55 -23.53 4.55
CA GLU A 169 8.11 -24.92 4.68
C GLU A 169 7.28 -25.40 3.49
N ARG A 170 6.61 -24.46 2.81
CA ARG A 170 5.81 -24.73 1.63
C ARG A 170 5.75 -23.50 0.72
N VAL A 171 5.39 -23.74 -0.54
CA VAL A 171 5.20 -22.72 -1.56
C VAL A 171 3.73 -22.66 -1.91
N ARG A 172 3.17 -21.46 -1.96
CA ARG A 172 1.83 -21.22 -2.48
C ARG A 172 1.90 -20.25 -3.64
N PHE A 173 1.05 -20.41 -4.63
CA PHE A 173 0.84 -19.35 -5.62
C PHE A 173 -0.64 -19.06 -5.82
N ALA A 174 -0.95 -17.79 -6.07
CA ALA A 174 -2.30 -17.37 -6.38
C ALA A 174 -2.59 -17.57 -7.87
N ALA A 175 -3.46 -18.52 -8.19
CA ALA A 175 -3.94 -18.78 -9.54
C ALA A 175 -5.05 -17.78 -9.93
N VAL A 176 -4.67 -16.51 -10.07
CA VAL A 176 -5.58 -15.39 -10.38
C VAL A 176 -5.19 -14.64 -11.65
N GLY A 177 -6.17 -14.03 -12.31
CA GLY A 177 -5.97 -13.28 -13.56
C GLY A 177 -5.57 -14.14 -14.77
N GLY A 178 -5.07 -13.50 -15.84
CA GLY A 178 -4.76 -14.17 -17.11
C GLY A 178 -3.39 -14.84 -17.22
N GLY A 179 -2.48 -14.60 -16.26
CA GLY A 179 -1.09 -15.06 -16.30
C GLY A 179 -0.81 -16.35 -15.52
N VAL A 180 -1.84 -17.14 -15.22
CA VAL A 180 -1.76 -18.29 -14.31
C VAL A 180 -0.77 -19.37 -14.75
N PRO A 181 -0.74 -19.84 -16.01
CA PRO A 181 0.23 -20.86 -16.44
C PRO A 181 1.68 -20.43 -16.27
N LEU A 182 1.99 -19.16 -16.57
CA LEU A 182 3.33 -18.59 -16.46
C LEU A 182 3.77 -18.51 -14.99
N LEU A 183 2.86 -18.07 -14.12
CA LEU A 183 3.10 -18.03 -12.68
C LEU A 183 3.32 -19.43 -12.09
N ALA A 184 2.58 -20.43 -12.58
CA ALA A 184 2.72 -21.81 -12.17
C ALA A 184 4.10 -22.37 -12.49
N HIS A 185 4.66 -22.07 -13.67
CA HIS A 185 6.05 -22.44 -14.00
C HIS A 185 7.03 -21.87 -12.97
N ARG A 186 6.92 -20.57 -12.64
CA ARG A 186 7.80 -19.91 -11.66
C ARG A 186 7.72 -20.56 -10.28
N ALA A 187 6.50 -20.81 -9.79
CA ALA A 187 6.31 -21.41 -8.48
C ALA A 187 6.76 -22.89 -8.44
N ALA A 188 6.52 -23.64 -9.53
CA ALA A 188 6.96 -25.04 -9.67
C ALA A 188 8.48 -25.18 -9.78
N ASP A 189 9.16 -24.28 -10.49
CA ASP A 189 10.63 -24.26 -10.56
C ASP A 189 11.25 -24.02 -9.17
N PHE A 190 10.67 -23.09 -8.40
CA PHE A 190 11.11 -22.85 -7.03
C PHE A 190 10.86 -24.06 -6.12
N ALA A 191 9.65 -24.62 -6.14
CA ALA A 191 9.27 -25.77 -5.33
C ALA A 191 10.11 -27.02 -5.64
N ALA A 192 10.33 -27.33 -6.93
CA ALA A 192 11.13 -28.47 -7.36
C ALA A 192 12.60 -28.34 -6.92
N ARG A 193 13.17 -27.15 -7.05
CA ARG A 193 14.57 -26.88 -6.68
C ARG A 193 14.80 -26.95 -5.17
N THR A 194 13.83 -26.49 -4.38
CA THR A 194 13.90 -26.44 -2.92
C THR A 194 13.36 -27.70 -2.24
N GLY A 195 12.73 -28.61 -2.99
CA GLY A 195 12.09 -29.81 -2.48
C GLY A 195 10.87 -29.52 -1.60
N ARG A 196 10.21 -28.37 -1.78
CA ARG A 196 9.08 -27.93 -0.97
C ARG A 196 7.74 -28.29 -1.63
N PRO A 197 6.69 -28.62 -0.86
CA PRO A 197 5.37 -28.83 -1.42
C PRO A 197 4.83 -27.52 -2.02
N LEU A 198 4.10 -27.65 -3.13
CA LEU A 198 3.49 -26.54 -3.86
C LEU A 198 1.98 -26.66 -3.84
N THR A 199 1.30 -25.61 -3.39
CA THR A 199 -0.17 -25.51 -3.44
C THR A 199 -0.59 -24.35 -4.35
N ALA A 200 -1.42 -24.65 -5.33
CA ALA A 200 -2.09 -23.66 -6.17
C ALA A 200 -3.40 -23.22 -5.52
N VAL A 201 -3.56 -21.93 -5.25
CA VAL A 201 -4.76 -21.36 -4.61
C VAL A 201 -5.59 -20.64 -5.67
N ILE A 202 -6.74 -21.19 -6.00
CA ILE A 202 -7.75 -20.57 -6.86
C ILE A 202 -8.78 -19.95 -5.93
N ALA A 203 -8.66 -18.65 -5.69
CA ALA A 203 -9.58 -17.90 -4.83
C ALA A 203 -10.55 -17.08 -5.69
N VAL A 204 -11.84 -17.19 -5.40
CA VAL A 204 -12.91 -16.42 -6.04
C VAL A 204 -13.42 -15.36 -5.07
N ASP A 205 -13.38 -14.10 -5.48
CA ASP A 205 -13.85 -12.98 -4.67
C ASP A 205 -15.39 -12.90 -4.67
N THR A 206 -16.02 -13.35 -3.59
CA THR A 206 -17.48 -13.33 -3.47
C THR A 206 -18.04 -11.91 -3.43
N ARG A 207 -17.27 -10.92 -2.95
CA ARG A 207 -17.71 -9.51 -2.94
C ARG A 207 -17.85 -8.97 -4.35
N TYR A 208 -16.95 -9.37 -5.25
CA TYR A 208 -17.06 -9.03 -6.66
C TYR A 208 -18.27 -9.71 -7.29
N VAL A 209 -18.42 -11.03 -7.09
CA VAL A 209 -19.53 -11.82 -7.64
C VAL A 209 -20.88 -11.23 -7.23
N ASP A 210 -21.08 -10.96 -5.94
CA ASP A 210 -22.31 -10.37 -5.41
C ASP A 210 -22.57 -8.96 -5.92
N ALA A 211 -21.51 -8.21 -6.24
CA ALA A 211 -21.61 -6.88 -6.80
C ALA A 211 -22.02 -6.87 -8.28
N THR A 212 -22.01 -7.98 -9.02
CA THR A 212 -22.34 -7.99 -10.47
C THR A 212 -23.84 -7.98 -10.80
N GLY A 213 -24.72 -8.22 -9.82
CA GLY A 213 -26.18 -8.27 -10.02
C GLY A 213 -26.71 -9.59 -10.61
N ASP A 214 -25.86 -10.38 -11.29
CA ASP A 214 -26.13 -11.78 -11.67
C ASP A 214 -24.98 -12.69 -11.21
N SER A 215 -24.95 -12.95 -9.89
CA SER A 215 -23.94 -13.80 -9.25
C SER A 215 -23.82 -15.18 -9.92
N ALA A 216 -24.92 -15.75 -10.40
CA ALA A 216 -24.94 -17.10 -10.97
C ALA A 216 -24.32 -17.15 -12.38
N ALA A 217 -24.51 -16.12 -13.21
CA ALA A 217 -23.82 -16.01 -14.49
C ALA A 217 -22.32 -15.71 -14.30
N THR A 218 -21.98 -14.78 -13.41
CA THR A 218 -20.58 -14.43 -13.09
C THR A 218 -19.82 -15.62 -12.55
N MET A 219 -20.39 -16.37 -11.61
CA MET A 219 -19.74 -17.56 -11.04
C MET A 219 -19.54 -18.67 -12.09
N ARG A 220 -20.48 -18.85 -13.03
CA ARG A 220 -20.29 -19.79 -14.15
C ARG A 220 -19.13 -19.36 -15.04
N ALA A 221 -19.07 -18.10 -15.42
CA ALA A 221 -17.99 -17.57 -16.26
C ALA A 221 -16.61 -17.71 -15.59
N ILE A 222 -16.53 -17.46 -14.27
CA ILE A 222 -15.29 -17.67 -13.50
C ILE A 222 -14.88 -19.15 -13.51
N ARG A 223 -15.80 -20.07 -13.25
CA ARG A 223 -15.50 -21.52 -13.28
C ARG A 223 -15.04 -21.98 -14.66
N ASP A 224 -15.71 -21.55 -15.72
CA ASP A 224 -15.31 -21.87 -17.10
C ASP A 224 -13.88 -21.39 -17.38
N ARG A 225 -13.54 -20.17 -16.92
CA ARG A 225 -12.21 -19.59 -17.08
C ARG A 225 -11.13 -20.37 -16.31
N VAL A 226 -11.42 -20.75 -15.07
CA VAL A 226 -10.54 -21.60 -14.25
C VAL A 226 -10.33 -22.97 -14.92
N CYS A 227 -11.41 -23.58 -15.43
CA CYS A 227 -11.33 -24.87 -16.12
C CYS A 227 -10.41 -24.84 -17.35
N CYS A 228 -10.31 -23.71 -18.05
CA CYS A 228 -9.40 -23.57 -19.18
C CYS A 228 -7.91 -23.67 -18.80
N TRP A 229 -7.52 -23.32 -17.57
CA TRP A 229 -6.12 -23.36 -17.13
C TRP A 229 -5.71 -24.67 -16.48
N LEU A 230 -6.68 -25.48 -16.03
CA LEU A 230 -6.38 -26.74 -15.34
C LEU A 230 -5.50 -27.70 -16.15
N PRO A 231 -5.66 -27.87 -17.47
CA PRO A 231 -4.74 -28.68 -18.27
C PRO A 231 -3.30 -28.16 -18.21
N ASP A 232 -3.10 -26.86 -18.45
CA ASP A 232 -1.78 -26.24 -18.42
C ASP A 232 -1.13 -26.40 -17.03
N LEU A 233 -1.89 -26.15 -15.95
CA LEU A 233 -1.41 -26.36 -14.59
C LEU A 233 -0.98 -27.81 -14.34
N ARG A 234 -1.78 -28.78 -14.79
CA ARG A 234 -1.42 -30.19 -14.65
C ARG A 234 -0.14 -30.53 -15.40
N ASP A 235 0.01 -30.01 -16.61
CA ASP A 235 1.20 -30.25 -17.43
C ASP A 235 2.46 -29.67 -16.76
N VAL A 236 2.39 -28.44 -16.23
CA VAL A 236 3.49 -27.81 -15.49
C VAL A 236 3.92 -28.64 -14.28
N PHE A 237 2.96 -29.06 -13.45
CA PHE A 237 3.26 -29.82 -12.24
C PHE A 237 3.85 -31.21 -12.57
N GLN A 238 3.33 -31.86 -13.62
CA GLN A 238 3.87 -33.13 -14.11
C GLN A 238 5.27 -32.99 -14.67
N GLU A 239 5.52 -31.99 -15.52
CA GLU A 239 6.83 -31.71 -16.10
C GLU A 239 7.89 -31.47 -15.02
N LYS A 240 7.54 -30.71 -13.98
CA LYS A 240 8.46 -30.34 -12.88
C LYS A 240 8.55 -31.40 -11.77
N GLY A 241 7.73 -32.45 -11.82
CA GLY A 241 7.72 -33.52 -10.82
C GLY A 241 7.25 -33.06 -9.43
N VAL A 242 6.43 -32.01 -9.35
CA VAL A 242 5.88 -31.49 -8.09
C VAL A 242 4.45 -32.02 -7.92
N PRO A 243 4.07 -32.54 -6.73
CA PRO A 243 2.71 -33.03 -6.52
C PRO A 243 1.69 -31.90 -6.72
N LEU A 244 0.64 -32.19 -7.49
CA LEU A 244 -0.44 -31.25 -7.75
C LEU A 244 -1.36 -31.16 -6.55
N ASP A 245 -1.24 -30.08 -5.79
CA ASP A 245 -2.17 -29.67 -4.76
C ASP A 245 -2.91 -28.39 -5.19
N LEU A 246 -4.21 -28.52 -5.43
CA LEU A 246 -5.08 -27.45 -5.95
C LEU A 246 -6.18 -27.20 -4.93
N VAL A 247 -6.26 -25.97 -4.44
CA VAL A 247 -7.27 -25.52 -3.49
C VAL A 247 -8.14 -24.49 -4.17
N TYR A 248 -9.44 -24.78 -4.27
CA TYR A 248 -10.46 -23.87 -4.78
C TYR A 248 -11.30 -23.37 -3.62
N GLU A 249 -11.32 -22.06 -3.40
CA GLU A 249 -12.03 -21.42 -2.29
C GLU A 249 -12.82 -20.20 -2.78
N GLU A 250 -14.01 -20.01 -2.22
CA GLU A 250 -14.90 -18.89 -2.51
C GLU A 250 -15.03 -18.04 -1.24
N GLY A 251 -14.71 -16.74 -1.31
CA GLY A 251 -14.80 -15.88 -0.12
C GLY A 251 -14.13 -14.53 -0.31
N ASP A 252 -13.61 -13.98 0.80
CA ASP A 252 -12.74 -12.81 0.75
C ASP A 252 -11.37 -13.22 0.22
N ALA A 253 -11.09 -12.90 -1.05
CA ALA A 253 -9.84 -13.26 -1.71
C ALA A 253 -8.60 -12.80 -0.96
N GLU A 254 -8.63 -11.64 -0.30
CA GLU A 254 -7.50 -11.13 0.50
C GLU A 254 -7.24 -12.06 1.70
N ALA A 255 -8.30 -12.49 2.40
CA ALA A 255 -8.21 -13.40 3.54
C ALA A 255 -7.87 -14.85 3.14
N LEU A 256 -8.30 -15.30 1.96
CA LEU A 256 -7.95 -16.64 1.45
C LEU A 256 -6.46 -16.73 1.07
N MET A 257 -5.88 -15.60 0.65
CA MET A 257 -4.47 -15.52 0.24
C MET A 257 -3.53 -15.10 1.37
N SER A 258 -4.02 -14.62 2.52
CA SER A 258 -3.20 -14.16 3.65
C SER A 258 -2.52 -15.29 4.46
N GLY A 259 -2.55 -16.54 3.98
CA GLY A 259 -1.93 -17.69 4.66
C GLY A 259 -2.92 -18.51 5.50
N VAL A 260 -2.62 -19.80 5.73
CA VAL A 260 -3.41 -20.68 6.60
C VAL A 260 -2.51 -21.38 7.62
N GLY A 261 -2.59 -20.98 8.89
CA GLY A 261 -1.95 -21.66 10.03
C GLY A 261 -0.53 -21.14 10.39
N ASP A 262 0.20 -21.93 11.19
CA ASP A 262 1.51 -21.57 11.76
C ASP A 262 2.72 -21.88 10.84
N ALA A 263 2.50 -22.37 9.62
CA ALA A 263 3.59 -22.77 8.72
C ALA A 263 4.25 -21.55 8.04
N ARG A 264 5.57 -21.62 7.83
CA ARG A 264 6.30 -20.60 7.04
C ARG A 264 5.99 -20.79 5.56
N GLU A 265 5.11 -19.97 5.01
CA GLU A 265 4.69 -20.05 3.59
C GLU A 265 5.45 -19.03 2.74
N PHE A 266 5.94 -19.43 1.56
CA PHE A 266 6.37 -18.49 0.53
C PHE A 266 5.25 -18.32 -0.50
N LEU A 267 4.76 -17.10 -0.65
CA LEU A 267 3.63 -16.79 -1.53
C LEU A 267 4.12 -16.15 -2.83
N VAL A 268 3.71 -16.73 -3.95
CA VAL A 268 3.99 -16.23 -5.29
C VAL A 268 2.72 -15.64 -5.89
N LEU A 269 2.75 -14.36 -6.21
CA LEU A 269 1.63 -13.60 -6.77
C LEU A 269 1.95 -13.13 -8.20
N PRO A 270 0.93 -12.97 -9.07
CA PRO A 270 1.14 -12.30 -10.35
C PRO A 270 1.37 -10.81 -10.13
N THR A 271 1.92 -10.11 -11.12
CA THR A 271 2.08 -8.64 -11.06
C THR A 271 0.79 -7.87 -11.38
N ALA A 272 -0.21 -8.52 -11.97
CA ALA A 272 -1.50 -7.96 -12.35
C ALA A 272 -2.61 -9.02 -12.33
N GLY A 273 -3.86 -8.56 -12.24
CA GLY A 273 -5.06 -9.39 -12.18
C GLY A 273 -5.62 -9.54 -10.76
N TRP A 274 -6.83 -10.08 -10.67
CA TRP A 274 -7.51 -10.31 -9.40
C TRP A 274 -8.30 -11.62 -9.41
N ALA A 275 -8.94 -11.92 -8.29
CA ALA A 275 -9.82 -13.07 -8.03
C ALA A 275 -11.18 -12.99 -8.75
N ASP A 276 -11.29 -12.10 -9.75
CA ASP A 276 -12.31 -12.10 -10.81
C ASP A 276 -11.90 -13.00 -11.98
N HIS A 277 -10.66 -13.48 -12.00
CA HIS A 277 -10.09 -14.40 -13.00
C HIS A 277 -10.14 -13.86 -14.44
N GLY A 278 -10.20 -12.53 -14.60
CA GLY A 278 -10.30 -11.87 -15.91
C GLY A 278 -11.66 -12.01 -16.57
N VAL A 279 -12.70 -12.30 -15.79
CA VAL A 279 -14.09 -12.25 -16.21
C VAL A 279 -14.54 -10.79 -16.16
N ASP A 280 -14.28 -10.05 -17.25
CA ASP A 280 -14.55 -8.62 -17.42
C ASP A 280 -16.07 -8.31 -17.42
N ILE A 281 -16.67 -8.30 -16.23
CA ILE A 281 -18.10 -8.05 -16.00
C ILE A 281 -18.25 -6.76 -15.20
N ALA A 282 -19.04 -5.83 -15.74
CA ALA A 282 -19.32 -4.57 -15.07
C ALA A 282 -20.19 -4.77 -13.83
N THR A 283 -19.84 -4.10 -12.73
CA THR A 283 -20.69 -4.04 -11.52
C THR A 283 -21.58 -2.78 -11.56
N PRO A 284 -22.84 -2.80 -11.05
CA PRO A 284 -23.73 -1.65 -11.05
C PRO A 284 -23.23 -0.45 -10.24
N HIS A 285 -22.28 -0.68 -9.32
CA HIS A 285 -21.78 0.35 -8.39
C HIS A 285 -20.29 0.69 -8.57
N ALA A 286 -19.57 0.00 -9.46
CA ALA A 286 -18.18 0.31 -9.77
C ALA A 286 -17.84 0.10 -11.25
N THR A 287 -17.25 1.11 -11.87
CA THR A 287 -16.73 1.08 -13.25
C THR A 287 -15.26 0.60 -13.31
N LYS A 288 -14.73 0.05 -12.21
CA LYS A 288 -13.32 -0.33 -12.08
C LYS A 288 -13.21 -1.81 -11.75
N GLU A 289 -12.19 -2.46 -12.30
CA GLU A 289 -11.78 -3.81 -11.92
C GLU A 289 -11.53 -3.87 -10.40
N PRO A 290 -11.99 -4.91 -9.71
CA PRO A 290 -11.63 -5.15 -8.33
C PRO A 290 -10.10 -5.30 -8.22
N ASP A 291 -9.49 -4.62 -7.27
CA ASP A 291 -8.03 -4.63 -7.09
C ASP A 291 -7.66 -4.60 -5.61
N GLY A 292 -7.12 -5.72 -5.14
CA GLY A 292 -6.51 -5.90 -3.82
C GLY A 292 -5.17 -6.63 -3.85
N LEU A 293 -4.59 -6.84 -5.04
CA LEU A 293 -3.42 -7.71 -5.24
C LEU A 293 -2.22 -7.28 -4.40
N LEU A 294 -2.01 -5.97 -4.33
CA LEU A 294 -0.90 -5.38 -3.56
C LEU A 294 -1.18 -5.33 -2.07
N ARG A 295 -2.41 -5.57 -1.60
CA ARG A 295 -2.74 -5.61 -0.17
C ARG A 295 -2.44 -6.96 0.47
N ILE A 296 -2.39 -8.03 -0.34
CA ILE A 296 -2.10 -9.39 0.15
C ILE A 296 -0.74 -9.45 0.86
N ALA A 297 0.27 -8.74 0.34
CA ALA A 297 1.59 -8.68 0.98
C ALA A 297 1.49 -8.28 2.46
N ASN A 298 0.72 -7.22 2.75
CA ASN A 298 0.53 -6.70 4.11
C ASN A 298 -0.27 -7.64 5.03
N ALA A 299 -1.00 -8.60 4.47
CA ALA A 299 -1.81 -9.55 5.24
C ALA A 299 -1.11 -10.90 5.43
N HIS A 300 -0.11 -11.20 4.61
CA HIS A 300 0.56 -12.50 4.58
C HIS A 300 1.78 -12.50 5.52
N PRO A 301 1.92 -13.47 6.45
CA PRO A 301 2.96 -13.46 7.48
C PRO A 301 4.37 -13.85 6.97
N GLY A 302 4.43 -14.42 5.77
CA GLY A 302 5.65 -14.88 5.12
C GLY A 302 6.06 -14.04 3.91
N PRO A 303 7.19 -14.38 3.27
CA PRO A 303 7.70 -13.67 2.11
C PRO A 303 6.72 -13.76 0.93
N VAL A 304 6.52 -12.63 0.25
CA VAL A 304 5.64 -12.51 -0.91
C VAL A 304 6.44 -12.03 -2.11
N MET A 305 6.41 -12.81 -3.20
CA MET A 305 7.05 -12.48 -4.46
C MET A 305 6.02 -12.21 -5.55
N TYR A 306 6.05 -11.01 -6.12
CA TYR A 306 5.33 -10.68 -7.34
C TYR A 306 6.20 -11.06 -8.54
N ALA A 307 5.86 -12.17 -9.19
CA ALA A 307 6.69 -12.78 -10.22
C ALA A 307 6.29 -12.36 -11.63
N VAL A 308 7.30 -12.19 -12.49
CA VAL A 308 7.15 -12.02 -13.94
C VAL A 308 7.47 -13.32 -14.68
N ASP A 309 7.11 -13.35 -15.97
CA ASP A 309 7.17 -14.52 -16.85
C ASP A 309 8.60 -15.04 -17.10
N GLU A 310 9.61 -14.16 -17.08
CA GLU A 310 10.98 -14.52 -17.44
C GLU A 310 11.89 -14.67 -16.21
N GLN A 311 12.40 -15.89 -15.98
CA GLN A 311 13.50 -16.09 -15.04
C GLN A 311 14.81 -15.60 -15.68
N LYS A 312 15.25 -14.41 -15.26
CA LYS A 312 16.47 -13.78 -15.76
C LYS A 312 17.63 -14.01 -14.81
N SER A 313 18.83 -14.09 -15.38
CA SER A 313 20.10 -13.99 -14.66
C SER A 313 20.58 -12.54 -14.70
N GLY A 314 21.06 -12.02 -13.58
CA GLY A 314 21.52 -10.64 -13.50
C GLY A 314 21.51 -10.06 -12.08
N PRO A 315 21.67 -8.73 -11.96
CA PRO A 315 21.75 -8.05 -10.68
C PRO A 315 20.42 -8.09 -9.94
N VAL A 316 20.49 -8.23 -8.61
CA VAL A 316 19.34 -8.05 -7.71
C VAL A 316 19.55 -6.78 -6.91
N VAL A 317 18.54 -5.91 -6.89
CA VAL A 317 18.63 -4.62 -6.18
C VAL A 317 17.87 -4.69 -4.88
N VAL A 318 18.50 -4.29 -3.78
CA VAL A 318 17.89 -4.21 -2.46
C VAL A 318 17.73 -2.75 -2.09
N SER A 319 16.49 -2.31 -1.90
CA SER A 319 16.20 -1.02 -1.26
C SER A 319 16.38 -1.19 0.24
N PHE A 320 17.57 -0.89 0.73
CA PHE A 320 17.98 -1.24 2.08
C PHE A 320 17.61 -0.15 3.08
N ASP A 321 16.73 -0.49 4.03
CA ASP A 321 16.28 0.41 5.09
C ASP A 321 16.80 0.04 6.50
N ASN A 322 17.61 -1.03 6.58
CA ASN A 322 18.05 -1.66 7.83
C ASN A 322 16.89 -2.14 8.73
N SER A 323 15.69 -2.31 8.18
CA SER A 323 14.58 -2.96 8.87
C SER A 323 14.84 -4.45 9.07
N TYR A 324 14.12 -5.05 10.00
CA TYR A 324 14.20 -6.50 10.19
C TYR A 324 13.76 -7.26 8.93
N ASP A 325 12.70 -6.79 8.26
CA ASP A 325 12.10 -7.51 7.15
C ASP A 325 12.98 -7.48 5.90
N ILE A 326 13.71 -6.39 5.66
CA ILE A 326 14.65 -6.32 4.53
C ILE A 326 15.81 -7.30 4.70
N TRP A 327 16.31 -7.49 5.93
CA TRP A 327 17.33 -8.48 6.22
C TRP A 327 16.83 -9.89 5.91
N ARG A 328 15.63 -10.25 6.39
CA ARG A 328 15.06 -11.58 6.12
C ARG A 328 14.81 -11.84 4.64
N ALA A 329 14.29 -10.84 3.93
CA ALA A 329 14.01 -10.96 2.50
C ALA A 329 15.31 -11.13 1.70
N MET A 330 16.36 -10.39 2.05
CA MET A 330 17.69 -10.54 1.47
C MET A 330 18.30 -11.91 1.78
N ASP A 331 18.23 -12.34 3.04
CA ASP A 331 18.74 -13.64 3.48
C ASP A 331 18.05 -14.80 2.76
N LEU A 332 16.72 -14.76 2.66
CA LEU A 332 15.95 -15.73 1.89
C LEU A 332 16.43 -15.79 0.43
N ALA A 333 16.64 -14.62 -0.18
CA ALA A 333 17.08 -14.52 -1.56
C ALA A 333 18.46 -15.16 -1.78
N LEU A 334 19.39 -14.95 -0.86
CA LEU A 334 20.75 -15.51 -0.88
C LEU A 334 20.76 -17.01 -0.56
N VAL A 335 20.07 -17.41 0.52
CA VAL A 335 20.06 -18.79 1.04
C VAL A 335 19.34 -19.75 0.10
N GLU A 336 18.15 -19.36 -0.38
CA GLU A 336 17.35 -20.19 -1.28
C GLU A 336 17.71 -19.92 -2.75
N GLY A 337 18.66 -19.02 -3.02
CA GLY A 337 19.12 -18.67 -4.37
C GLY A 337 17.95 -18.36 -5.30
N LEU A 338 17.06 -17.44 -4.90
CA LEU A 338 15.80 -17.16 -5.62
C LEU A 338 16.01 -16.80 -7.09
N TRP A 339 17.13 -16.15 -7.39
CA TRP A 339 17.56 -15.77 -8.73
C TRP A 339 18.99 -16.22 -8.99
N SER A 340 19.35 -16.36 -10.27
CA SER A 340 20.75 -16.46 -10.68
C SER A 340 21.38 -15.07 -10.60
N MET A 341 21.81 -14.70 -9.39
CA MET A 341 22.36 -13.38 -9.11
C MET A 341 23.76 -13.23 -9.70
N SER A 342 23.97 -12.23 -10.54
CA SER A 342 25.33 -11.83 -10.95
C SER A 342 26.00 -10.95 -9.90
N GLU A 343 25.22 -10.11 -9.22
CA GLU A 343 25.65 -9.24 -8.13
C GLU A 343 24.44 -8.77 -7.30
N LEU A 344 24.69 -8.36 -6.07
CA LEU A 344 23.73 -7.77 -5.15
C LEU A 344 23.99 -6.27 -5.04
N ARG A 345 23.04 -5.44 -5.50
CA ARG A 345 23.15 -3.98 -5.46
C ARG A 345 22.38 -3.44 -4.26
N ILE A 346 23.07 -2.79 -3.33
CA ILE A 346 22.46 -2.21 -2.14
C ILE A 346 22.23 -0.72 -2.37
N VAL A 347 20.97 -0.30 -2.34
CA VAL A 347 20.54 1.11 -2.47
C VAL A 347 20.02 1.58 -1.13
N GLY A 348 20.71 2.54 -0.50
CA GLY A 348 20.30 3.06 0.80
C GLY A 348 21.49 3.59 1.61
N PHE A 349 21.22 4.08 2.82
CA PHE A 349 22.26 4.44 3.77
C PHE A 349 22.73 3.20 4.53
N VAL A 350 24.03 2.93 4.48
CA VAL A 350 24.67 1.77 5.09
C VAL A 350 25.95 2.26 5.77
N ASP A 351 26.03 2.09 7.09
CA ASP A 351 27.27 2.37 7.84
C ASP A 351 28.30 1.24 7.66
N ASP A 352 29.51 1.43 8.19
CA ASP A 352 30.62 0.51 7.98
C ASP A 352 30.37 -0.88 8.63
N ASP A 353 29.64 -0.93 9.74
CA ASP A 353 29.33 -2.18 10.44
C ASP A 353 28.29 -3.00 9.66
N ILE A 354 27.22 -2.34 9.19
CA ILE A 354 26.18 -2.96 8.35
C ILE A 354 26.79 -3.40 7.01
N ARG A 355 27.67 -2.58 6.40
CA ARG A 355 28.37 -2.92 5.16
C ARG A 355 29.14 -4.23 5.30
N ALA A 356 29.94 -4.35 6.34
CA ALA A 356 30.74 -5.55 6.60
C ALA A 356 29.86 -6.79 6.77
N GLU A 357 28.71 -6.66 7.43
CA GLU A 357 27.78 -7.77 7.62
C GLU A 357 27.08 -8.19 6.32
N ILE A 358 26.67 -7.24 5.47
CA ILE A 358 26.10 -7.54 4.14
C ILE A 358 27.15 -8.24 3.27
N GLU A 359 28.39 -7.74 3.24
CA GLU A 359 29.50 -8.32 2.49
C GLU A 359 29.77 -9.76 2.95
N ARG A 360 29.81 -10.00 4.27
CA ARG A 360 30.00 -11.33 4.85
C ARG A 360 28.95 -12.33 4.38
N ARG A 361 27.66 -11.98 4.47
CA ARG A 361 26.54 -12.87 4.05
C ARG A 361 26.53 -13.14 2.56
N ALA A 362 26.83 -12.13 1.75
CA ALA A 362 26.88 -12.27 0.32
C ALA A 362 28.10 -13.10 -0.13
N GLU A 363 29.25 -12.96 0.54
CA GLU A 363 30.43 -13.81 0.34
C GLU A 363 30.13 -15.28 0.66
N GLU A 364 29.41 -15.55 1.76
CA GLU A 364 28.95 -16.90 2.12
C GLU A 364 28.02 -17.51 1.06
N ALA A 365 27.22 -16.67 0.38
CA ALA A 365 26.37 -17.07 -0.74
C ALA A 365 27.11 -17.08 -2.10
N GLY A 366 28.36 -16.62 -2.17
CA GLY A 366 29.13 -16.51 -3.40
C GLY A 366 28.66 -15.41 -4.36
N VAL A 367 27.98 -14.36 -3.84
CA VAL A 367 27.41 -13.26 -4.63
C VAL A 367 28.20 -11.97 -4.37
N PRO A 368 28.74 -11.28 -5.39
CA PRO A 368 29.45 -10.02 -5.19
C PRO A 368 28.46 -8.89 -4.83
N VAL A 369 28.90 -7.94 -4.00
CA VAL A 369 28.06 -6.82 -3.53
C VAL A 369 28.55 -5.49 -4.10
N VAL A 370 27.62 -4.67 -4.54
CA VAL A 370 27.86 -3.29 -4.98
C VAL A 370 26.99 -2.33 -4.17
N PHE A 371 27.63 -1.39 -3.48
CA PHE A 371 26.92 -0.35 -2.73
C PHE A 371 26.69 0.86 -3.63
N VAL A 372 25.43 1.18 -3.86
CA VAL A 372 25.03 2.35 -4.64
C VAL A 372 24.69 3.47 -3.67
N VAL A 373 25.59 4.46 -3.61
CA VAL A 373 25.31 5.70 -2.88
C VAL A 373 24.22 6.42 -3.65
N ALA A 374 23.02 6.49 -3.06
CA ALA A 374 21.91 7.25 -3.61
C ALA A 374 22.22 8.74 -3.47
N ASP A 375 23.02 9.30 -4.37
CA ASP A 375 23.19 10.74 -4.51
C ASP A 375 21.82 11.33 -4.88
N SER A 376 21.09 11.79 -3.86
CA SER A 376 19.89 12.62 -4.00
C SER A 376 18.81 12.05 -4.93
N ALA A 377 18.11 10.99 -4.50
CA ALA A 377 16.80 10.69 -5.10
C ALA A 377 15.92 11.95 -4.96
N PRO A 378 15.39 12.53 -6.05
CA PRO A 378 14.57 13.73 -5.96
C PRO A 378 13.35 13.47 -5.07
N ARG A 379 12.98 14.45 -4.23
CA ARG A 379 11.77 14.35 -3.37
C ARG A 379 10.55 14.04 -4.24
N GLY A 380 10.00 12.84 -4.11
CA GLY A 380 8.86 12.35 -4.92
C GLY A 380 9.23 11.60 -6.21
N GLY A 381 10.50 11.25 -6.40
CA GLY A 381 10.98 10.39 -7.49
C GLY A 381 10.79 8.88 -7.24
N PRO A 382 11.23 8.03 -8.19
CA PRO A 382 11.15 6.57 -8.05
C PRO A 382 11.98 6.07 -6.86
N LEU A 383 11.56 4.96 -6.26
CA LEU A 383 12.22 4.37 -5.09
C LEU A 383 13.67 3.95 -5.41
N ILE A 384 13.88 3.41 -6.61
CA ILE A 384 15.18 2.96 -7.10
C ILE A 384 15.51 3.76 -8.38
N PRO A 385 16.72 4.35 -8.48
CA PRO A 385 17.15 5.04 -9.69
C PRO A 385 17.08 4.15 -10.95
N ALA A 386 16.72 4.75 -12.08
CA ALA A 386 16.47 4.02 -13.33
C ALA A 386 17.71 3.36 -13.93
N ASP A 387 18.89 3.93 -13.68
CA ASP A 387 20.20 3.38 -14.05
C ASP A 387 20.54 2.13 -13.24
N VAL A 388 20.19 2.11 -11.95
CA VAL A 388 20.47 1.00 -11.03
C VAL A 388 19.55 -0.19 -11.29
N ALA A 389 18.29 0.06 -11.67
CA ALA A 389 17.30 -0.98 -11.93
C ALA A 389 17.26 -1.46 -13.38
N ARG A 390 17.99 -0.84 -14.32
CA ARG A 390 17.79 -1.07 -15.77
C ARG A 390 17.98 -2.52 -16.21
N ASP A 391 19.04 -3.15 -15.71
CA ASP A 391 19.49 -4.51 -16.04
C ASP A 391 19.20 -5.50 -14.90
N ALA A 392 18.59 -5.02 -13.80
CA ALA A 392 18.24 -5.87 -12.68
C ALA A 392 17.14 -6.87 -13.06
N VAL A 393 17.17 -8.03 -12.40
CA VAL A 393 16.18 -9.11 -12.61
C VAL A 393 15.10 -9.11 -11.55
N ALA A 394 15.45 -8.64 -10.35
CA ALA A 394 14.56 -8.54 -9.22
C ALA A 394 14.91 -7.35 -8.33
N VAL A 395 13.91 -6.90 -7.59
CA VAL A 395 14.05 -5.92 -6.51
C VAL A 395 13.54 -6.52 -5.21
N ILE A 396 14.24 -6.23 -4.11
CA ILE A 396 13.82 -6.56 -2.75
C ILE A 396 13.48 -5.24 -2.07
N LEU A 397 12.25 -5.12 -1.59
CA LEU A 397 11.71 -3.90 -1.00
C LEU A 397 11.25 -4.14 0.44
N PRO A 398 11.34 -3.14 1.33
CA PRO A 398 10.81 -3.25 2.68
C PRO A 398 9.28 -3.09 2.73
N ASP A 399 8.70 -2.22 1.89
CA ASP A 399 7.25 -2.11 1.69
C ASP A 399 6.95 -1.79 0.21
N LEU A 400 5.73 -2.08 -0.22
CA LEU A 400 5.23 -1.77 -1.55
C LEU A 400 4.91 -0.27 -1.71
N PRO A 401 5.14 0.30 -2.91
CA PRO A 401 4.91 1.72 -3.15
C PRO A 401 3.41 2.08 -3.11
N ARG A 402 3.05 3.07 -2.29
CA ARG A 402 1.66 3.55 -2.14
C ARG A 402 1.19 4.42 -3.31
N PRO A 403 -0.13 4.52 -3.58
CA PRO A 403 -1.20 3.62 -3.10
C PRO A 403 -1.06 2.19 -3.61
N LEU A 404 -1.52 1.22 -2.82
CA LEU A 404 -1.58 -0.22 -3.12
C LEU A 404 -2.66 -0.54 -4.16
N ARG A 405 -2.40 -0.14 -5.40
CA ARG A 405 -3.22 -0.43 -6.59
C ARG A 405 -2.31 -0.77 -7.74
N THR A 406 -2.63 -1.83 -8.46
CA THR A 406 -1.87 -2.29 -9.64
C THR A 406 -1.83 -1.20 -10.72
N ARG A 407 -2.94 -0.49 -10.92
CA ARG A 407 -3.05 0.66 -11.83
C ARG A 407 -3.59 1.90 -11.11
N TRP A 408 -2.91 3.02 -11.28
CA TRP A 408 -3.31 4.31 -10.69
C TRP A 408 -3.10 5.46 -11.67
N TYR A 409 -4.19 6.10 -12.11
CA TYR A 409 -4.18 7.16 -13.12
C TYR A 409 -3.31 6.84 -14.36
N GLY A 410 -3.42 5.61 -14.87
CA GLY A 410 -2.68 5.17 -16.06
C GLY A 410 -1.24 4.73 -15.81
N MET A 411 -0.71 4.91 -14.59
CA MET A 411 0.61 4.36 -14.20
C MET A 411 0.46 2.97 -13.61
N PHE A 412 1.36 2.06 -13.98
CA PHE A 412 1.46 0.75 -13.36
C PHE A 412 2.28 0.85 -12.07
N TRP A 413 1.96 0.02 -11.07
CA TRP A 413 2.58 0.13 -9.74
C TRP A 413 4.11 -0.05 -9.77
N GLN A 414 4.62 -0.93 -10.64
CA GLN A 414 6.06 -1.15 -10.79
C GLN A 414 6.80 0.10 -11.30
N ASP A 415 6.12 1.01 -12.02
CA ASP A 415 6.73 2.27 -12.49
C ASP A 415 7.08 3.22 -11.33
N LYS A 416 6.52 3.00 -10.13
CA LYS A 416 6.91 3.73 -8.91
C LYS A 416 8.17 3.18 -8.25
N ILE A 417 8.47 1.90 -8.48
CA ILE A 417 9.74 1.30 -8.03
C ILE A 417 10.84 1.94 -8.85
N SER A 418 10.74 1.81 -10.16
CA SER A 418 11.63 2.47 -11.11
C SER A 418 10.91 2.60 -12.46
N PRO A 419 11.09 3.71 -13.21
CA PRO A 419 10.36 3.94 -14.46
C PRO A 419 10.62 2.82 -15.47
N GLY A 420 9.55 2.15 -15.94
CA GLY A 420 9.66 1.06 -16.91
C GLY A 420 10.13 -0.29 -16.33
N TRP A 421 10.29 -0.39 -15.00
CA TRP A 421 10.71 -1.63 -14.34
C TRP A 421 9.66 -2.74 -14.50
N ARG A 422 10.09 -3.92 -14.96
CA ARG A 422 9.24 -5.12 -15.16
C ARG A 422 9.99 -6.40 -14.77
N GLY A 423 10.52 -6.42 -13.56
CA GLY A 423 11.16 -7.60 -12.96
C GLY A 423 10.38 -8.13 -11.75
N ASP A 424 10.94 -9.14 -11.11
CA ASP A 424 10.37 -9.70 -9.88
C ASP A 424 10.45 -8.68 -8.73
N VAL A 425 9.48 -8.72 -7.83
CA VAL A 425 9.46 -7.88 -6.63
C VAL A 425 9.25 -8.78 -5.42
N LEU A 426 10.21 -8.81 -4.51
CA LEU A 426 10.11 -9.52 -3.24
C LEU A 426 9.87 -8.53 -2.11
N VAL A 427 8.92 -8.86 -1.25
CA VAL A 427 8.56 -8.10 -0.05
C VAL A 427 8.33 -9.08 1.10
N TRP A 428 8.64 -8.65 2.30
CA TRP A 428 8.32 -9.32 3.55
C TRP A 428 7.87 -8.19 4.48
N THR A 429 6.64 -8.23 4.99
CA THR A 429 6.02 -7.10 5.73
C THR A 429 5.33 -7.55 6.99
#